data_AF-A0A3M1W9F0-F1
#
_entry.id   AF-A0A3M1W9F0-F1
#
_cell.length_a   1.000
_cell.length_b   1.000
_cell.length_c   1.000
_cell.angle_alpha   90.00
_cell.angle_beta   90.00
_cell.angle_gamma   90.00
#
_symmetry.space_group_name_H-M   'P 1'
#
loop_
_entity.id
_entity.type
_entity.pdbx_description
1 polymer ?
#
loop_
_entity_poly.entity_id
_entity_poly.type
_entity_poly.pdbx_seq_one_letter_code
_entity_poly.pdbx_strand_id
1 'polypeptide(L)'
;TRQFQEQHKLQMVGIIEEQHPDRARLFMQWKQMSWPVMVDSLNLLEVPYVPITLAIDEHGIIRKIQPSLTWVEQLPEEFLDRSFPEPSNRRTEAGGLPDLGRLKQMTRNNTATAWREYAHAAFLWGGPDRLDEAIAAYQRALALEPEDGYTWFRLGVAYRRRYDSSARRPGDFQRAIDAWAKALRIDPNNYIWRRRIQQYGPRLKKPYPFYDWVSRARRDIRARGEIPVPLAIEPRGAELARPARQFLSTNPPEKEPDPNGRIHRDRGRFIQVETVVVPPEVAPGGVVRAHVIFRPNDRRKAHWNNEAGDVVFWVHPPQGWAVDRQYQTIPSPSQPVSREPRQVEFEIRCPEDARPGTVSIPGYALYYVCEDVNGVCLYRRQDVILKVRVRKKPAL
;
A
#
# COMPACT_ATOMS: atom_id res chain seq x y z
N THR A 1 11.15 -25.00 20.48
CA THR A 1 10.51 -23.69 20.79
C THR A 1 9.07 -23.79 21.27
N ARG A 2 8.15 -24.54 20.63
CA ARG A 2 6.75 -24.67 21.11
C ARG A 2 6.66 -25.25 22.54
N GLN A 3 7.34 -26.36 22.81
CA GLN A 3 7.41 -26.96 24.13
C GLN A 3 7.93 -25.97 25.20
N PHE A 4 8.93 -25.14 24.87
CA PHE A 4 9.43 -24.11 25.80
C PHE A 4 8.42 -22.99 26.07
N GLN A 5 7.58 -22.65 25.10
CA GLN A 5 6.47 -21.70 25.30
C GLN A 5 5.39 -22.30 26.21
N GLU A 6 5.04 -23.57 26.01
CA GLU A 6 4.08 -24.31 26.86
C GLU A 6 4.58 -24.44 28.31
N GLN A 7 5.90 -24.51 28.51
CA GLN A 7 6.55 -24.52 29.82
C GLN A 7 6.80 -23.11 30.39
N HIS A 8 6.37 -22.04 29.71
CA HIS A 8 6.64 -20.65 30.07
C HIS A 8 8.13 -20.27 30.17
N LYS A 9 9.04 -21.07 29.59
CA LYS A 9 10.49 -20.81 29.55
C LYS A 9 10.89 -19.85 28.44
N LEU A 10 10.10 -19.77 27.37
CA LEU A 10 10.37 -18.92 26.22
C LEU A 10 9.12 -18.12 25.87
N GLN A 11 9.26 -16.80 25.77
CA GLN A 11 8.23 -15.94 25.19
C GLN A 11 8.63 -15.56 23.76
N MET A 12 7.67 -15.64 22.85
CA MET A 12 7.84 -15.22 21.46
C MET A 12 7.00 -13.97 21.21
N VAL A 13 7.57 -12.99 20.51
CA VAL A 13 6.82 -11.85 19.99
C VAL A 13 7.23 -11.66 18.53
N GLY A 14 6.25 -11.61 17.63
CA GLY A 14 6.47 -11.27 16.23
C GLY A 14 6.38 -9.76 16.03
N ILE A 15 7.15 -9.22 15.08
CA ILE A 15 6.98 -7.86 14.59
C ILE A 15 6.86 -7.94 13.08
N ILE A 16 5.83 -7.32 12.53
CA ILE A 16 5.54 -7.36 11.09
C ILE A 16 5.35 -5.96 10.52
N GLU A 17 5.92 -5.74 9.34
CA GLU A 17 5.75 -4.50 8.59
C GLU A 17 4.54 -4.56 7.66
N GLU A 18 3.38 -4.68 8.28
CA GLU A 18 2.10 -4.66 7.59
C GLU A 18 1.43 -3.30 7.81
N GLN A 19 0.76 -2.81 6.77
CA GLN A 19 -0.01 -1.58 6.85
C GLN A 19 -1.40 -1.80 7.46
N HIS A 20 -1.96 -2.99 7.26
CA HIS A 20 -3.31 -3.35 7.67
C HIS A 20 -3.25 -4.46 8.75
N PRO A 21 -3.38 -4.12 10.04
CA PRO A 21 -3.23 -5.08 11.15
C PRO A 21 -4.18 -6.30 11.10
N ASP A 22 -5.35 -6.13 10.50
CA ASP A 22 -6.32 -7.18 10.21
C ASP A 22 -5.78 -8.27 9.26
N ARG A 23 -4.90 -7.93 8.30
CA ARG A 23 -4.20 -8.93 7.47
C ARG A 23 -3.28 -9.81 8.32
N ALA A 24 -2.55 -9.23 9.26
CA ALA A 24 -1.72 -9.99 10.20
C ALA A 24 -2.59 -10.89 11.10
N ARG A 25 -3.71 -10.38 11.62
CA ARG A 25 -4.67 -11.19 12.40
C ARG A 25 -5.24 -12.37 11.61
N LEU A 26 -5.66 -12.15 10.36
CA LEU A 26 -6.13 -13.22 9.49
C LEU A 26 -5.05 -14.27 9.24
N PHE A 27 -3.81 -13.84 9.01
CA PHE A 27 -2.68 -14.75 8.84
C PHE A 27 -2.42 -15.57 10.11
N MET A 28 -2.42 -14.93 11.28
CA MET A 28 -2.27 -15.61 12.58
C MET A 28 -3.37 -16.65 12.82
N GLN A 29 -4.63 -16.31 12.55
CA GLN A 29 -5.75 -17.25 12.61
C GLN A 29 -5.55 -18.43 11.66
N TRP A 30 -5.11 -18.16 10.43
CA TRP A 30 -4.88 -19.21 9.44
C TRP A 30 -3.75 -20.16 9.87
N LYS A 31 -2.68 -19.62 10.47
CA LYS A 31 -1.52 -20.38 10.94
C LYS A 31 -1.62 -20.87 12.38
N GLN A 32 -2.75 -20.64 13.04
CA GLN A 32 -2.99 -21.01 14.45
C GLN A 32 -1.84 -20.52 15.36
N MET A 33 -1.40 -19.28 15.14
CA MET A 33 -0.34 -18.66 15.94
C MET A 33 -0.91 -18.22 17.29
N SER A 34 -0.25 -18.63 18.38
CA SER A 34 -0.65 -18.32 19.76
C SER A 34 0.14 -17.17 20.40
N TRP A 35 1.26 -16.77 19.80
CA TRP A 35 2.11 -15.68 20.31
C TRP A 35 1.68 -14.32 19.74
N PRO A 36 1.89 -13.21 20.49
CA PRO A 36 1.54 -11.88 20.03
C PRO A 36 2.37 -11.46 18.81
N VAL A 37 1.75 -10.69 17.92
CA VAL A 37 2.42 -10.01 16.80
C VAL A 37 2.13 -8.52 16.86
N MET A 38 3.18 -7.71 16.96
CA MET A 38 3.13 -6.27 16.85
C MET A 38 3.23 -5.85 15.40
N VAL A 39 2.49 -4.80 15.02
CA VAL A 39 2.48 -4.27 13.66
C VAL A 39 3.27 -2.98 13.62
N ASP A 40 4.40 -2.99 12.92
CA ASP A 40 5.25 -1.82 12.70
C ASP A 40 5.03 -1.28 11.29
N SER A 41 3.94 -0.53 11.11
CA SER A 41 3.63 0.03 9.79
C SER A 41 4.64 1.09 9.32
N LEU A 42 5.41 1.69 10.24
CA LEU A 42 6.33 2.79 9.95
C LEU A 42 7.79 2.35 9.78
N ASN A 43 8.10 1.07 9.98
CA ASN A 43 9.47 0.56 10.10
C ASN A 43 10.27 1.41 11.12
N LEU A 44 9.75 1.50 12.35
CA LEU A 44 10.39 2.18 13.48
C LEU A 44 11.61 1.42 14.00
N LEU A 45 11.68 0.11 13.78
CA LEU A 45 12.89 -0.67 14.04
C LEU A 45 13.99 -0.46 13.01
N GLU A 46 13.67 0.26 11.93
CA GLU A 46 14.58 0.63 10.85
C GLU A 46 15.27 -0.56 10.19
N VAL A 47 14.60 -1.72 10.24
CA VAL A 47 15.12 -2.96 9.68
C VAL A 47 15.20 -2.85 8.16
N PRO A 48 16.33 -3.23 7.53
CA PRO A 48 16.48 -3.10 6.08
C PRO A 48 15.96 -4.32 5.30
N TYR A 49 15.72 -5.46 5.98
CA TYR A 49 15.19 -6.70 5.40
C TYR A 49 14.48 -7.57 6.46
N VAL A 50 13.73 -8.59 6.01
CA VAL A 50 13.03 -9.57 6.85
C VAL A 50 13.18 -10.99 6.29
N PRO A 51 13.13 -12.04 7.14
CA PRO A 51 12.97 -11.98 8.61
C PRO A 51 14.28 -11.64 9.34
N ILE A 52 14.15 -10.97 10.49
CA ILE A 52 15.21 -10.83 11.49
C ILE A 52 14.75 -11.56 12.74
N THR A 53 15.57 -12.46 13.25
CA THR A 53 15.32 -13.21 14.49
C THR A 53 16.25 -12.67 15.56
N LEU A 54 15.71 -12.29 16.72
CA LEU A 54 16.47 -11.76 17.85
C LEU A 54 16.28 -12.65 19.07
N ALA A 55 17.35 -12.94 19.80
CA ALA A 55 17.28 -13.51 21.14
C ALA A 55 17.44 -12.38 22.16
N ILE A 56 16.41 -12.13 22.95
CA ILE A 56 16.32 -11.02 23.91
C ILE A 56 16.22 -11.61 25.31
N ASP A 57 17.10 -11.18 26.20
CA ASP A 57 17.17 -11.69 27.58
C ASP A 57 16.11 -11.06 28.51
N GLU A 58 16.10 -11.45 29.78
CA GLU A 58 15.18 -10.98 30.82
C GLU A 58 15.29 -9.48 31.14
N HIS A 59 16.37 -8.82 30.68
CA HIS A 59 16.59 -7.39 30.82
C HIS A 59 16.24 -6.60 29.56
N GLY A 60 15.76 -7.26 28.50
CA GLY A 60 15.42 -6.62 27.23
C GLY A 60 16.63 -6.40 26.32
N ILE A 61 17.77 -7.05 26.58
CA ILE A 61 19.00 -6.91 25.80
C ILE A 61 19.06 -7.97 24.71
N ILE A 62 19.32 -7.52 23.48
CA ILE A 62 19.56 -8.40 22.33
C ILE A 62 20.91 -9.10 22.53
N ARG A 63 20.90 -10.41 22.78
CA ARG A 63 22.11 -11.23 22.93
C ARG A 63 22.56 -11.90 21.64
N LYS A 64 21.62 -12.17 20.72
CA LYS A 64 21.93 -12.70 19.38
C LYS A 64 21.01 -12.06 18.34
N ILE A 65 21.60 -11.79 17.17
CA ILE A 65 20.90 -11.39 15.95
C ILE A 65 21.08 -12.52 14.94
N GLN A 66 19.98 -12.99 14.37
CA GLN A 66 19.92 -14.14 13.45
C GLN A 66 20.75 -15.34 13.95
N PRO A 67 20.39 -15.93 15.11
CA PRO A 67 21.10 -17.10 15.60
C PRO A 67 21.09 -18.24 14.57
N SER A 68 22.22 -18.95 14.47
CA SER A 68 22.33 -20.13 13.62
C SER A 68 21.45 -21.28 14.13
N LEU A 69 21.13 -22.24 13.27
CA LEU A 69 20.37 -23.42 13.68
C LEU A 69 21.09 -24.21 14.78
N THR A 70 22.42 -24.34 14.70
CA THR A 70 23.24 -24.99 15.73
C THR A 70 23.10 -24.30 17.09
N TRP A 71 23.09 -22.97 17.12
CA TRP A 71 22.86 -22.23 18.36
C TRP A 71 21.46 -22.48 18.92
N VAL A 72 20.44 -22.55 18.05
CA VAL A 72 19.05 -22.83 18.44
C VAL A 72 18.89 -24.24 19.02
N GLU A 73 19.71 -25.21 18.60
CA GLU A 73 19.74 -26.55 19.19
C GLU A 73 20.29 -26.54 20.63
N GLN A 74 21.19 -25.61 20.94
CA GLN A 74 21.82 -25.40 22.25
C GLN A 74 21.11 -24.33 23.09
N LEU A 75 19.94 -23.87 22.65
CA LEU A 75 19.16 -22.79 23.26
C LEU A 75 18.94 -22.94 24.78
N PRO A 76 18.67 -24.15 25.34
CA PRO A 76 18.52 -24.30 26.79
C PRO A 76 19.78 -23.88 27.55
N GLU A 77 20.91 -24.51 27.23
CA GLU A 77 22.17 -24.34 27.96
C GLU A 77 22.83 -22.99 27.72
N GLU A 78 22.70 -22.43 26.50
CA GLU A 78 23.35 -21.18 26.13
C GLU A 78 22.53 -19.92 26.46
N PHE A 79 21.23 -20.07 26.70
CA PHE A 79 20.34 -18.91 26.81
C PHE A 79 19.23 -19.08 27.84
N LEU A 80 18.37 -20.09 27.73
CA LEU A 80 17.15 -20.17 28.56
C LEU A 80 17.43 -20.52 30.02
N ASP A 81 18.42 -21.36 30.28
CA ASP A 81 18.80 -21.80 31.64
C ASP A 81 19.90 -20.90 32.23
N ARG A 82 20.21 -19.76 31.60
CA ARG A 82 21.16 -18.75 32.08
C ARG A 82 20.43 -17.49 32.54
N SER A 83 21.00 -16.83 33.55
CA SER A 83 20.68 -15.45 33.88
C SER A 83 21.77 -14.53 33.37
N PHE A 84 21.37 -13.36 32.88
CA PHE A 84 22.29 -12.35 32.36
C PHE A 84 22.49 -11.22 33.37
N PRO A 85 23.66 -10.55 33.39
CA PRO A 85 23.87 -9.42 34.28
C PRO A 85 23.00 -8.24 33.87
N GLU A 86 22.36 -7.62 34.86
CA GLU A 86 21.51 -6.45 34.65
C GLU A 86 22.37 -5.27 34.14
N PRO A 87 21.99 -4.65 33.00
CA PRO A 87 22.72 -3.51 32.48
C PRO A 87 22.50 -2.27 33.36
N SER A 88 23.57 -1.54 33.64
CA SER A 88 23.56 -0.35 34.52
C SER A 88 22.67 0.79 34.02
N ASN A 89 22.32 0.80 32.74
CA ASN A 89 21.45 1.79 32.10
C ASN A 89 20.04 1.27 31.81
N ARG A 90 19.60 0.19 32.47
CA ARG A 90 18.25 -0.36 32.28
C ARG A 90 17.20 0.69 32.63
N ARG A 91 16.30 0.96 31.68
CA ARG A 91 15.09 1.74 31.97
C ARG A 91 14.07 0.81 32.62
N THR A 92 13.66 1.13 33.84
CA THR A 92 12.69 0.34 34.63
C THR A 92 11.25 0.81 34.47
N GLU A 93 11.02 1.98 33.87
CA GLU A 93 9.68 2.49 33.62
C GLU A 93 9.05 1.83 32.40
N ALA A 94 7.89 1.19 32.60
CA ALA A 94 7.03 0.77 31.50
C ALA A 94 6.53 2.02 30.77
N GLY A 95 6.83 2.13 29.48
CA GLY A 95 6.43 3.29 28.67
C GLY A 95 4.91 3.44 28.64
N GLY A 96 4.42 4.61 29.04
CA GLY A 96 3.02 5.00 28.84
C GLY A 96 2.73 5.42 27.40
N LEU A 97 1.47 5.72 27.11
CA LEU A 97 1.10 6.37 25.85
C LEU A 97 1.85 7.71 25.73
N PRO A 98 2.34 8.08 24.53
CA PRO A 98 3.04 9.34 24.37
C PRO A 98 2.08 10.52 24.58
N ASP A 99 2.55 11.54 25.31
CA ASP A 99 1.85 12.81 25.42
C ASP A 99 1.99 13.59 24.11
N LEU A 100 0.96 13.48 23.25
CA LEU A 100 0.92 14.20 21.97
C LEU A 100 0.98 15.72 22.16
N GLY A 101 0.44 16.27 23.25
CA GLY A 101 0.48 17.70 23.54
C GLY A 101 1.92 18.16 23.80
N ARG A 102 2.65 17.43 24.64
CA ARG A 102 4.08 17.66 24.88
C ARG A 102 4.91 17.50 23.62
N LEU A 103 4.71 16.42 22.85
CA LEU A 103 5.43 16.21 21.59
C LEU A 103 5.16 17.33 20.58
N LYS A 104 3.91 17.82 20.50
CA LYS A 104 3.56 18.99 19.68
C LYS A 104 4.26 20.26 20.15
N GLN A 105 4.41 20.47 21.46
CA GLN A 105 5.15 21.62 21.99
C GLN A 105 6.65 21.52 21.65
N MET A 106 7.22 20.31 21.70
CA MET A 106 8.63 20.09 21.35
C MET A 106 8.95 20.46 19.90
N THR A 107 7.98 20.45 18.98
CA THR A 107 8.20 20.88 17.60
C THR A 107 8.55 22.37 17.47
N ARG A 108 8.29 23.18 18.51
CA ARG A 108 8.74 24.59 18.57
C ARG A 108 10.26 24.73 18.53
N ASN A 109 11.00 23.70 18.95
CA ASN A 109 12.45 23.66 18.82
C ASN A 109 12.90 23.52 17.35
N ASN A 110 11.96 23.27 16.43
CA ASN A 110 12.12 23.21 14.99
C ASN A 110 13.26 22.29 14.52
N THR A 111 13.39 21.11 15.14
CA THR A 111 14.31 20.06 14.71
C THR A 111 13.55 18.97 13.95
N ALA A 112 14.20 18.33 12.96
CA ALA A 112 13.58 17.24 12.22
C ALA A 112 13.14 16.11 13.16
N THR A 113 13.97 15.76 14.15
CA THR A 113 13.64 14.75 15.16
C THR A 113 12.38 15.10 15.95
N ALA A 114 12.21 16.33 16.45
CA ALA A 114 10.99 16.70 17.17
C ALA A 114 9.73 16.58 16.30
N TRP A 115 9.84 16.99 15.03
CA TRP A 115 8.75 16.82 14.06
C TRP A 115 8.46 15.34 13.75
N ARG A 116 9.49 14.51 13.59
CA ARG A 116 9.35 13.05 13.37
C ARG A 116 8.68 12.37 14.55
N GLU A 117 9.13 12.63 15.78
CA GLU A 117 8.54 12.03 16.99
C GLU A 117 7.06 12.41 17.15
N TYR A 118 6.72 13.69 16.92
CA TYR A 118 5.32 14.11 16.91
C TYR A 118 4.52 13.42 15.80
N ALA A 119 5.10 13.27 14.61
CA ALA A 119 4.45 12.61 13.47
C ALA A 119 4.21 11.12 13.72
N HIS A 120 5.20 10.39 14.25
CA HIS A 120 5.06 9.00 14.69
C HIS A 120 3.90 8.90 15.67
N ALA A 121 3.87 9.80 16.66
CA ALA A 121 2.88 9.77 17.71
C ALA A 121 1.46 10.03 17.21
N ALA A 122 1.29 11.08 16.41
CA ALA A 122 0.03 11.41 15.77
C ALA A 122 -0.47 10.28 14.83
N PHE A 123 0.44 9.60 14.12
CA PHE A 123 0.08 8.49 13.23
C PHE A 123 -0.35 7.23 14.01
N LEU A 124 0.41 6.81 15.01
CA LEU A 124 0.19 5.55 15.70
C LEU A 124 -0.95 5.63 16.72
N TRP A 125 -1.01 6.71 17.51
CA TRP A 125 -1.96 6.87 18.61
C TRP A 125 -3.05 7.91 18.36
N GLY A 126 -2.96 8.70 17.29
CA GLY A 126 -3.91 9.78 17.02
C GLY A 126 -5.17 9.40 16.22
N GLY A 127 -5.23 8.20 15.66
CA GLY A 127 -6.36 7.75 14.84
C GLY A 127 -6.47 8.45 13.47
N PRO A 128 -7.53 8.14 12.69
CA PRO A 128 -7.72 8.71 11.34
C PRO A 128 -7.75 10.24 11.29
N ASP A 129 -8.30 10.88 12.32
CA ASP A 129 -8.50 12.34 12.36
C ASP A 129 -7.19 13.12 12.48
N ARG A 130 -6.12 12.48 12.99
CA ARG A 130 -4.80 13.10 13.14
C ARG A 130 -3.82 12.75 12.03
N LEU A 131 -4.26 12.04 10.99
CA LEU A 131 -3.40 11.72 9.84
C LEU A 131 -2.94 12.99 9.11
N ASP A 132 -3.77 14.05 9.08
CA ASP A 132 -3.37 15.34 8.54
C ASP A 132 -2.23 15.99 9.34
N GLU A 133 -2.30 15.92 10.68
CA GLU A 133 -1.25 16.42 11.56
C GLU A 133 0.05 15.62 11.39
N ALA A 134 -0.04 14.30 11.33
CA ALA A 134 1.11 13.42 11.12
C ALA A 134 1.80 13.70 9.78
N ILE A 135 1.03 13.81 8.70
CA ILE A 135 1.55 14.15 7.36
C ILE A 135 2.21 15.52 7.36
N ALA A 136 1.59 16.54 7.95
CA ALA A 136 2.16 17.87 8.04
C ALA A 136 3.48 17.88 8.84
N ALA A 137 3.54 17.13 9.95
CA ALA A 137 4.74 17.01 10.76
C ALA A 137 5.87 16.27 10.02
N TYR A 138 5.60 15.18 9.32
CA TYR A 138 6.59 14.54 8.45
C TYR A 138 7.08 15.48 7.34
N GLN A 139 6.19 16.24 6.71
CA GLN A 139 6.58 17.24 5.70
C GLN A 139 7.49 18.33 6.30
N ARG A 140 7.25 18.76 7.54
CA ARG A 140 8.13 19.71 8.25
C ARG A 140 9.48 19.09 8.58
N ALA A 141 9.51 17.84 9.02
CA ALA A 141 10.77 17.13 9.22
C ALA A 141 11.59 17.05 7.92
N LEU A 142 10.95 16.71 6.79
CA LEU A 142 11.60 16.63 5.48
C LEU A 142 11.99 17.99 4.90
N ALA A 143 11.33 19.07 5.30
CA ALA A 143 11.76 20.41 4.94
C ALA A 143 13.10 20.79 5.61
N LEU A 144 13.40 20.19 6.77
CA LEU A 144 14.65 20.37 7.49
C LEU A 144 15.72 19.35 7.05
N GLU A 145 15.32 18.09 6.84
CA GLU A 145 16.19 16.98 6.42
C GLU A 145 15.62 16.30 5.15
N PRO A 146 15.84 16.89 3.96
CA PRO A 146 15.20 16.42 2.71
C PRO A 146 15.72 15.08 2.18
N GLU A 147 16.86 14.61 2.68
CA GLU A 147 17.47 13.33 2.31
C GLU A 147 17.28 12.24 3.40
N ASP A 148 16.35 12.42 4.33
CA ASP A 148 15.96 11.35 5.25
C ASP A 148 15.01 10.35 4.58
N GLY A 149 15.57 9.21 4.16
CA GLY A 149 14.83 8.11 3.53
C GLY A 149 13.74 7.50 4.42
N TYR A 150 13.99 7.37 5.73
CA TYR A 150 13.00 6.79 6.67
C TYR A 150 11.78 7.70 6.78
N THR A 151 11.98 9.02 6.88
CA THR A 151 10.84 9.95 6.93
C THR A 151 10.07 10.00 5.62
N TRP A 152 10.74 9.92 4.47
CA TRP A 152 10.04 9.75 3.20
C TRP A 152 9.20 8.46 3.16
N PHE A 153 9.75 7.35 3.66
CA PHE A 153 9.01 6.10 3.75
C PHE A 153 7.76 6.21 4.65
N ARG A 154 7.95 6.77 5.85
CA ARG A 154 6.90 6.99 6.85
C ARG A 154 5.82 7.96 6.35
N LEU A 155 6.20 9.02 5.63
CA LEU A 155 5.26 9.92 4.96
C LEU A 155 4.42 9.16 3.91
N GLY A 156 5.02 8.26 3.14
CA GLY A 156 4.29 7.44 2.19
C GLY A 156 3.27 6.51 2.87
N VAL A 157 3.64 5.91 4.01
CA VAL A 157 2.73 5.11 4.84
C VAL A 157 1.57 5.97 5.37
N ALA A 158 1.86 7.19 5.83
CA ALA A 158 0.84 8.12 6.32
C ALA A 158 -0.16 8.52 5.23
N TYR A 159 0.32 8.86 4.03
CA TYR A 159 -0.55 9.12 2.89
C TYR A 159 -1.42 7.92 2.53
N ARG A 160 -0.84 6.73 2.48
CA ARG A 160 -1.61 5.54 2.14
C ARG A 160 -2.65 5.21 3.21
N ARG A 161 -2.33 5.36 4.51
CA ARG A 161 -3.31 5.17 5.59
C ARG A 161 -4.45 6.19 5.52
N ARG A 162 -4.17 7.45 5.15
CA ARG A 162 -5.22 8.45 4.91
C ARG A 162 -6.06 8.10 3.69
N TYR A 163 -5.44 7.60 2.62
CA TYR A 163 -6.16 7.10 1.45
C TYR A 163 -7.12 5.94 1.79
N ASP A 164 -6.73 5.03 2.68
CA ASP A 164 -7.57 3.90 3.07
C ASP A 164 -8.64 4.27 4.12
N SER A 165 -8.60 5.48 4.70
CA SER A 165 -9.54 5.92 5.74
C SER A 165 -10.66 6.83 5.21
N SER A 166 -11.58 7.20 6.10
CA SER A 166 -12.62 8.21 5.85
C SER A 166 -12.05 9.62 5.61
N ALA A 167 -10.81 9.90 6.04
CA ALA A 167 -10.13 11.17 5.85
C ALA A 167 -9.39 11.30 4.50
N ARG A 168 -9.66 10.37 3.56
CA ARG A 168 -9.06 10.33 2.22
C ARG A 168 -9.09 11.69 1.54
N ARG A 169 -7.96 12.04 0.91
CA ARG A 169 -7.87 13.17 -0.02
C ARG A 169 -7.48 12.71 -1.42
N PRO A 170 -7.97 13.37 -2.48
CA PRO A 170 -7.57 13.06 -3.84
C PRO A 170 -6.05 13.07 -4.01
N GLY A 171 -5.52 12.03 -4.66
CA GLY A 171 -4.09 11.89 -4.94
C GLY A 171 -3.24 11.40 -3.77
N ASP A 172 -3.83 11.05 -2.61
CA ASP A 172 -3.07 10.47 -1.49
C ASP A 172 -2.32 9.22 -1.90
N PHE A 173 -2.92 8.35 -2.71
CA PHE A 173 -2.23 7.14 -3.15
C PHE A 173 -1.05 7.44 -4.07
N GLN A 174 -1.15 8.42 -5.00
CA GLN A 174 0.01 8.84 -5.79
C GLN A 174 1.10 9.45 -4.91
N ARG A 175 0.75 10.31 -3.94
CA ARG A 175 1.71 10.88 -3.00
C ARG A 175 2.42 9.82 -2.16
N ALA A 176 1.72 8.73 -1.80
CA ALA A 176 2.33 7.59 -1.12
C ALA A 176 3.40 6.92 -2.00
N ILE A 177 3.07 6.64 -3.26
CA ILE A 177 3.98 6.05 -4.24
C ILE A 177 5.20 6.95 -4.50
N ASP A 178 4.99 8.26 -4.64
CA ASP A 178 6.06 9.25 -4.84
C ASP A 178 7.02 9.29 -3.64
N ALA A 179 6.47 9.32 -2.41
CA ALA A 179 7.24 9.35 -1.18
C ALA A 179 8.07 8.06 -0.99
N TRP A 180 7.47 6.89 -1.21
CA TRP A 180 8.20 5.62 -1.18
C TRP A 180 9.28 5.54 -2.27
N ALA A 181 9.00 6.06 -3.47
CA ALA A 181 10.00 6.09 -4.54
C ALA A 181 11.18 7.02 -4.22
N LYS A 182 10.92 8.16 -3.56
CA LYS A 182 11.98 9.04 -3.03
C LYS A 182 12.79 8.34 -1.94
N ALA A 183 12.15 7.66 -0.99
CA ALA A 183 12.83 6.86 0.04
C ALA A 183 13.76 5.81 -0.59
N LEU A 184 13.24 5.00 -1.51
CA LEU A 184 14.03 3.97 -2.20
C LEU A 184 15.14 4.55 -3.08
N ARG A 185 15.04 5.80 -3.55
CA ARG A 185 16.13 6.45 -4.27
C ARG A 185 17.26 6.89 -3.34
N ILE A 186 16.92 7.26 -2.10
CA ILE A 186 17.90 7.63 -1.06
C ILE A 186 18.63 6.37 -0.58
N ASP A 187 17.90 5.29 -0.27
CA ASP A 187 18.47 3.98 0.05
C ASP A 187 17.90 2.88 -0.88
N PRO A 188 18.59 2.61 -2.01
CA PRO A 188 18.19 1.57 -2.96
C PRO A 188 18.27 0.13 -2.44
N ASN A 189 19.00 -0.10 -1.35
CA ASN A 189 19.24 -1.42 -0.80
C ASN A 189 18.18 -1.84 0.22
N ASN A 190 17.33 -0.90 0.68
CA ASN A 190 16.23 -1.20 1.58
C ASN A 190 15.19 -2.13 0.91
N TYR A 191 15.21 -3.39 1.32
CA TYR A 191 14.35 -4.44 0.75
C TYR A 191 12.87 -4.13 0.96
N ILE A 192 12.55 -3.60 2.15
CA ILE A 192 11.18 -3.38 2.61
C ILE A 192 10.52 -2.28 1.79
N TRP A 193 11.22 -1.17 1.59
CA TRP A 193 10.72 -0.05 0.80
C TRP A 193 10.51 -0.45 -0.65
N ARG A 194 11.43 -1.26 -1.21
CA ARG A 194 11.25 -1.84 -2.54
C ARG A 194 10.02 -2.73 -2.64
N ARG A 195 9.77 -3.58 -1.63
CA ARG A 195 8.58 -4.44 -1.59
C ARG A 195 7.29 -3.63 -1.50
N ARG A 196 7.27 -2.53 -0.73
CA ARG A 196 6.11 -1.62 -0.61
C ARG A 196 5.65 -1.08 -1.97
N ILE A 197 6.59 -0.72 -2.85
CA ILE A 197 6.25 -0.24 -4.21
C ILE A 197 5.88 -1.41 -5.13
N GLN A 198 6.64 -2.51 -5.09
CA GLN A 198 6.38 -3.69 -5.93
C GLN A 198 5.00 -4.31 -5.68
N GLN A 199 4.46 -4.18 -4.47
CA GLN A 199 3.08 -4.56 -4.14
C GLN A 199 2.07 -3.92 -5.09
N TYR A 200 2.26 -2.65 -5.46
CA TYR A 200 1.37 -1.90 -6.35
C TYR A 200 1.88 -1.78 -7.79
N GLY A 201 3.08 -2.26 -8.07
CA GLY A 201 3.77 -2.13 -9.36
C GLY A 201 3.44 -3.24 -10.39
N PRO A 202 4.16 -3.22 -11.53
CA PRO A 202 3.96 -4.16 -12.63
C PRO A 202 4.34 -5.59 -12.27
N ARG A 203 3.67 -6.57 -12.87
CA ARG A 203 3.92 -8.01 -12.72
C ARG A 203 5.34 -8.43 -13.11
N LEU A 204 5.94 -7.76 -14.09
CA LEU A 204 7.33 -8.03 -14.51
C LEU A 204 8.36 -7.75 -13.43
N LYS A 205 8.02 -6.94 -12.43
CA LYS A 205 8.89 -6.60 -11.30
C LYS A 205 8.43 -7.27 -10.01
N LYS A 206 7.42 -8.14 -10.05
CA LYS A 206 6.93 -8.86 -8.87
C LYS A 206 7.76 -10.13 -8.64
N PRO A 207 8.23 -10.35 -7.41
CA PRO A 207 8.91 -11.60 -7.03
C PRO A 207 7.93 -12.77 -6.85
N TYR A 208 6.73 -12.47 -6.35
CA TYR A 208 5.67 -13.39 -5.94
C TYR A 208 4.36 -12.58 -5.84
N PRO A 209 3.18 -13.22 -5.85
CA PRO A 209 1.94 -12.58 -5.47
C PRO A 209 1.96 -12.27 -3.95
N PHE A 210 1.64 -11.03 -3.55
CA PHE A 210 1.82 -10.60 -2.16
C PHE A 210 0.73 -11.14 -1.21
N TYR A 211 -0.51 -11.24 -1.69
CA TYR A 211 -1.67 -11.58 -0.86
C TYR A 211 -2.58 -12.67 -1.46
N ASP A 212 -2.09 -13.48 -2.39
CA ASP A 212 -2.87 -14.61 -2.93
C ASP A 212 -3.24 -15.65 -1.86
N TRP A 213 -2.48 -15.68 -0.76
CA TRP A 213 -2.77 -16.49 0.42
C TRP A 213 -4.10 -16.12 1.11
N VAL A 214 -4.63 -14.90 0.94
CA VAL A 214 -5.86 -14.46 1.65
C VAL A 214 -7.06 -15.34 1.31
N SER A 215 -7.25 -15.64 0.02
CA SER A 215 -8.35 -16.51 -0.43
C SER A 215 -8.20 -17.94 0.08
N ARG A 216 -6.96 -18.44 0.15
CA ARG A 216 -6.65 -19.75 0.71
C ARG A 216 -6.90 -19.78 2.22
N ALA A 217 -6.40 -18.79 2.95
CA ALA A 217 -6.60 -18.64 4.39
C ALA A 217 -8.07 -18.72 4.76
N ARG A 218 -8.91 -17.92 4.09
CA ARG A 218 -10.36 -17.90 4.33
C ARG A 218 -11.03 -19.24 4.07
N ARG A 219 -10.60 -19.97 3.05
CA ARG A 219 -11.13 -21.31 2.74
C ARG A 219 -10.75 -22.31 3.82
N ASP A 220 -9.47 -22.33 4.19
CA ASP A 220 -8.93 -23.27 5.17
C ASP A 220 -9.52 -23.02 6.56
N ILE A 221 -9.72 -21.75 6.94
CA ILE A 221 -10.38 -21.37 8.21
C ILE A 221 -11.84 -21.85 8.23
N ARG A 222 -12.61 -21.60 7.16
CA ARG A 222 -14.01 -22.07 7.08
C ARG A 222 -14.13 -23.58 7.09
N ALA A 223 -13.19 -24.30 6.47
CA ALA A 223 -13.15 -25.75 6.48
C ALA A 223 -12.99 -26.33 7.90
N ARG A 224 -12.49 -25.53 8.86
CA ARG A 224 -12.42 -25.89 10.29
C ARG A 224 -13.65 -25.46 11.09
N GLY A 225 -14.68 -24.91 10.45
CA GLY A 225 -15.88 -24.40 11.12
C GLY A 225 -15.71 -23.01 11.76
N GLU A 226 -14.61 -22.30 11.46
CA GLU A 226 -14.34 -20.96 11.99
C GLU A 226 -14.79 -19.85 11.02
N ILE A 227 -15.07 -18.66 11.58
CA ILE A 227 -15.31 -17.45 10.80
C ILE A 227 -13.96 -16.73 10.56
N PRO A 228 -13.54 -16.51 9.30
CA PRO A 228 -12.30 -15.78 9.03
C PRO A 228 -12.38 -14.33 9.50
N VAL A 229 -11.27 -13.84 10.09
CA VAL A 229 -11.12 -12.42 10.45
C VAL A 229 -11.44 -11.55 9.22
N PRO A 230 -12.39 -10.60 9.33
CA PRO A 230 -12.72 -9.71 8.23
C PRO A 230 -11.57 -8.74 7.97
N LEU A 231 -11.38 -8.40 6.70
CA LEU A 231 -10.43 -7.36 6.31
C LEU A 231 -11.19 -6.07 6.05
N ALA A 232 -10.77 -4.97 6.70
CA ALA A 232 -11.27 -3.62 6.44
C ALA A 232 -10.92 -3.19 5.01
N ILE A 233 -9.73 -3.54 4.52
CA ILE A 233 -9.26 -3.25 3.16
C ILE A 233 -8.82 -4.53 2.47
N GLU A 234 -9.69 -5.04 1.60
CA GLU A 234 -9.41 -6.22 0.77
C GLU A 234 -8.25 -5.97 -0.20
N PRO A 235 -7.27 -6.89 -0.30
CA PRO A 235 -6.25 -6.82 -1.35
C PRO A 235 -6.91 -7.03 -2.71
N ARG A 236 -6.47 -6.28 -3.72
CA ARG A 236 -7.05 -6.33 -5.07
C ARG A 236 -5.98 -6.15 -6.14
N GLY A 237 -6.32 -6.49 -7.38
CA GLY A 237 -5.51 -6.20 -8.57
C GLY A 237 -4.03 -6.49 -8.38
N ALA A 238 -3.20 -5.45 -8.30
CA ALA A 238 -1.74 -5.54 -8.18
C ALA A 238 -1.30 -6.38 -6.98
N GLU A 239 -1.99 -6.27 -5.85
CA GLU A 239 -1.67 -6.97 -4.60
C GLU A 239 -1.82 -8.49 -4.73
N LEU A 240 -2.71 -8.94 -5.63
CA LEU A 240 -2.99 -10.35 -5.93
C LEU A 240 -2.33 -10.83 -7.23
N ALA A 241 -1.81 -9.92 -8.04
CA ALA A 241 -1.31 -10.24 -9.36
C ALA A 241 -0.05 -11.12 -9.29
N ARG A 242 -0.06 -12.23 -10.02
CA ARG A 242 1.09 -13.12 -10.16
C ARG A 242 2.21 -12.47 -10.98
N PRO A 243 3.49 -12.79 -10.71
CA PRO A 243 4.60 -12.40 -11.56
C PRO A 243 4.38 -12.79 -13.02
N ALA A 244 4.84 -11.95 -13.93
CA ALA A 244 4.85 -12.22 -15.36
C ALA A 244 6.29 -12.29 -15.85
N ARG A 245 6.57 -13.19 -16.80
CA ARG A 245 7.90 -13.29 -17.43
C ARG A 245 8.08 -12.31 -18.59
N GLN A 246 7.00 -11.96 -19.27
CA GLN A 246 7.01 -11.09 -20.44
C GLN A 246 5.79 -10.17 -20.45
N PHE A 247 5.94 -9.01 -21.10
CA PHE A 247 4.82 -8.11 -21.36
C PHE A 247 3.99 -8.68 -22.50
N LEU A 248 2.69 -8.86 -22.27
CA LEU A 248 1.75 -9.32 -23.28
C LEU A 248 0.76 -8.20 -23.55
N SER A 249 0.71 -7.71 -24.79
CA SER A 249 -0.32 -6.78 -25.25
C SER A 249 -1.56 -7.54 -25.71
N THR A 250 -2.73 -6.91 -25.63
CA THR A 250 -3.94 -7.41 -26.29
C THR A 250 -3.73 -7.48 -27.80
N ASN A 251 -4.01 -8.65 -28.38
CA ASN A 251 -4.17 -8.88 -29.82
C ASN A 251 -5.30 -9.91 -30.01
N PRO A 252 -6.28 -9.70 -30.91
CA PRO A 252 -6.42 -8.57 -31.85
C PRO A 252 -6.94 -7.28 -31.17
N PRO A 253 -6.87 -6.11 -31.85
CA PRO A 253 -7.44 -4.87 -31.34
C PRO A 253 -8.95 -5.03 -31.13
N GLU A 254 -9.40 -4.78 -29.90
CA GLU A 254 -10.82 -4.75 -29.58
C GLU A 254 -11.50 -3.57 -30.28
N LYS A 255 -12.81 -3.68 -30.51
CA LYS A 255 -13.57 -2.59 -31.14
C LYS A 255 -13.73 -1.46 -30.12
N GLU A 256 -13.29 -0.27 -30.50
CA GLU A 256 -13.48 0.91 -29.65
C GLU A 256 -14.98 1.12 -29.32
N PRO A 257 -15.35 1.32 -28.05
CA PRO A 257 -16.75 1.45 -27.65
C PRO A 257 -17.46 2.73 -28.14
N ASP A 258 -16.74 3.85 -28.20
CA ASP A 258 -17.26 5.16 -28.58
C ASP A 258 -16.30 5.91 -29.54
N PRO A 259 -16.04 5.36 -30.74
CA PRO A 259 -15.02 5.87 -31.66
C PRO A 259 -15.31 7.27 -32.19
N ASN A 260 -16.59 7.65 -32.20
CA ASN A 260 -17.06 8.95 -32.66
C ASN A 260 -17.33 9.92 -31.50
N GLY A 261 -17.06 9.52 -30.25
CA GLY A 261 -17.27 10.38 -29.09
C GLY A 261 -18.71 10.84 -28.91
N ARG A 262 -19.71 10.02 -29.27
CA ARG A 262 -21.13 10.39 -29.28
C ARG A 262 -21.75 10.40 -27.88
N ILE A 263 -21.14 9.71 -26.93
CA ILE A 263 -21.66 9.63 -25.55
C ILE A 263 -21.40 10.95 -24.82
N HIS A 264 -22.41 11.44 -24.12
CA HIS A 264 -22.32 12.67 -23.33
C HIS A 264 -21.32 12.54 -22.17
N ARG A 265 -20.47 13.55 -22.01
CA ARG A 265 -19.50 13.60 -20.91
C ARG A 265 -20.19 13.82 -19.58
N ASP A 266 -19.64 13.27 -18.50
CA ASP A 266 -20.03 13.60 -17.13
C ASP A 266 -19.55 15.01 -16.73
N ARG A 267 -20.25 16.02 -17.23
CA ARG A 267 -20.05 17.41 -16.81
C ARG A 267 -20.54 17.66 -15.38
N GLY A 268 -21.42 16.80 -14.86
CA GLY A 268 -21.98 16.89 -13.49
C GLY A 268 -20.98 16.50 -12.40
N ARG A 269 -19.89 15.81 -12.78
CA ARG A 269 -18.89 15.23 -11.88
C ARG A 269 -19.55 14.27 -10.87
N PHE A 270 -20.46 13.44 -11.38
CA PHE A 270 -21.09 12.37 -10.60
C PHE A 270 -20.05 11.34 -10.16
N ILE A 271 -19.05 11.08 -11.01
CA ILE A 271 -17.96 10.18 -10.70
C ILE A 271 -16.64 10.96 -10.62
N GLN A 272 -15.95 10.85 -9.50
CA GLN A 272 -14.59 11.34 -9.32
C GLN A 272 -13.60 10.28 -9.83
N VAL A 273 -12.57 10.74 -10.54
CA VAL A 273 -11.50 9.87 -11.06
C VAL A 273 -10.19 10.17 -10.36
N GLU A 274 -9.55 9.12 -9.85
CA GLU A 274 -8.20 9.16 -9.33
C GLU A 274 -7.31 8.24 -10.18
N THR A 275 -6.10 8.70 -10.49
CA THR A 275 -5.13 7.92 -11.26
C THR A 275 -3.81 7.82 -10.50
N VAL A 276 -3.24 6.61 -10.46
CA VAL A 276 -1.93 6.36 -9.87
C VAL A 276 -1.06 5.55 -10.83
N VAL A 277 0.21 5.91 -10.96
CA VAL A 277 1.19 5.21 -11.79
C VAL A 277 2.33 4.68 -10.93
N VAL A 278 2.59 3.37 -11.05
CA VAL A 278 3.60 2.67 -10.23
C VAL A 278 4.57 1.87 -11.13
N PRO A 279 5.89 2.08 -11.05
CA PRO A 279 6.57 3.17 -10.33
C PRO A 279 6.16 4.56 -10.89
N PRO A 280 6.39 5.65 -10.15
CA PRO A 280 6.00 6.99 -10.58
C PRO A 280 6.84 7.51 -11.76
N GLU A 281 7.99 6.88 -12.01
CA GLU A 281 8.88 7.16 -13.13
C GLU A 281 9.34 5.87 -13.79
N VAL A 282 9.50 5.90 -15.12
CA VAL A 282 9.87 4.74 -15.93
C VAL A 282 11.06 5.07 -16.83
N ALA A 283 11.99 4.13 -17.00
CA ALA A 283 13.02 4.24 -18.03
C ALA A 283 12.42 3.86 -19.40
N PRO A 284 13.03 4.28 -20.53
CA PRO A 284 12.70 3.72 -21.84
C PRO A 284 12.73 2.18 -21.81
N GLY A 285 11.76 1.54 -22.47
CA GLY A 285 11.54 0.08 -22.45
C GLY A 285 10.91 -0.47 -21.16
N GLY A 286 10.83 0.33 -20.11
CA GLY A 286 10.26 -0.06 -18.82
C GLY A 286 8.73 -0.19 -18.85
N VAL A 287 8.18 -0.80 -17.81
CA VAL A 287 6.73 -0.98 -17.64
C VAL A 287 6.29 -0.29 -16.35
N VAL A 288 5.14 0.38 -16.43
CA VAL A 288 4.40 0.89 -15.26
C VAL A 288 3.06 0.18 -15.14
N ARG A 289 2.50 0.20 -13.94
CA ARG A 289 1.13 -0.21 -13.66
C ARG A 289 0.31 1.04 -13.36
N ALA A 290 -0.74 1.24 -14.13
CA ALA A 290 -1.74 2.26 -13.89
C ALA A 290 -2.85 1.71 -13.01
N HIS A 291 -3.28 2.49 -12.04
CA HIS A 291 -4.48 2.28 -11.23
C HIS A 291 -5.42 3.43 -11.53
N VAL A 292 -6.62 3.14 -12.00
CA VAL A 292 -7.67 4.13 -12.23
C VAL A 292 -8.83 3.78 -11.33
N ILE A 293 -9.22 4.71 -10.46
CA ILE A 293 -10.28 4.53 -9.48
C ILE A 293 -11.40 5.52 -9.78
N PHE A 294 -12.61 5.01 -9.89
CA PHE A 294 -13.84 5.74 -10.10
C PHE A 294 -14.67 5.70 -8.81
N ARG A 295 -14.97 6.87 -8.26
CA ARG A 295 -15.71 6.99 -7.01
C ARG A 295 -16.99 7.79 -7.24
N PRO A 296 -18.17 7.25 -6.88
CA PRO A 296 -19.36 8.06 -6.82
C PRO A 296 -19.15 9.26 -5.89
N ASN A 297 -19.63 10.43 -6.33
CA ASN A 297 -19.49 11.67 -5.61
C ASN A 297 -20.61 11.80 -4.57
N ASP A 298 -20.26 11.63 -3.30
CA ASP A 298 -21.21 11.70 -2.19
C ASP A 298 -21.96 13.03 -2.12
N ARG A 299 -21.32 14.15 -2.48
CA ARG A 299 -21.98 15.48 -2.50
C ARG A 299 -23.09 15.57 -3.54
N ARG A 300 -23.04 14.74 -4.57
CA ARG A 300 -24.08 14.62 -5.61
C ARG A 300 -25.07 13.49 -5.30
N LYS A 301 -24.89 12.74 -4.20
CA LYS A 301 -25.60 11.49 -3.93
C LYS A 301 -25.55 10.53 -5.14
N ALA A 302 -24.43 10.56 -5.87
CA ALA A 302 -24.25 9.72 -7.04
C ALA A 302 -24.08 8.26 -6.61
N HIS A 303 -24.59 7.34 -7.42
CA HIS A 303 -24.43 5.90 -7.21
C HIS A 303 -24.48 5.15 -8.55
N TRP A 304 -23.89 3.96 -8.58
CA TRP A 304 -23.90 3.11 -9.77
C TRP A 304 -25.29 2.52 -10.01
N ASN A 305 -25.69 2.45 -11.28
CA ASN A 305 -26.79 1.58 -11.70
C ASN A 305 -26.19 0.28 -12.26
N ASN A 306 -26.28 -0.78 -11.47
CA ASN A 306 -25.69 -2.08 -11.80
C ASN A 306 -26.61 -2.95 -12.67
N GLU A 307 -27.89 -2.58 -12.83
CA GLU A 307 -28.85 -3.32 -13.67
C GLU A 307 -28.67 -3.00 -15.16
N ALA A 308 -28.16 -1.80 -15.48
CA ALA A 308 -28.01 -1.32 -16.85
C ALA A 308 -26.76 -1.87 -17.56
N GLY A 309 -25.71 -2.19 -16.80
CA GLY A 309 -24.48 -2.76 -17.33
C GLY A 309 -23.23 -2.34 -16.57
N ASP A 310 -22.13 -3.01 -16.91
CA ASP A 310 -20.83 -2.79 -16.28
C ASP A 310 -20.16 -1.48 -16.70
N VAL A 311 -19.22 -1.03 -15.86
CA VAL A 311 -18.32 0.06 -16.25
C VAL A 311 -17.33 -0.46 -17.28
N VAL A 312 -17.27 0.20 -18.43
CA VAL A 312 -16.29 -0.08 -19.48
C VAL A 312 -15.19 0.97 -19.42
N PHE A 313 -13.93 0.55 -19.50
CA PHE A 313 -12.78 1.43 -19.58
C PHE A 313 -11.96 1.12 -20.82
N TRP A 314 -11.69 2.16 -21.61
CA TRP A 314 -10.92 2.09 -22.84
C TRP A 314 -9.69 3.00 -22.74
N VAL A 315 -8.55 2.51 -23.20
CA VAL A 315 -7.27 3.25 -23.20
C VAL A 315 -6.80 3.48 -24.62
N HIS A 316 -6.28 4.67 -24.89
CA HIS A 316 -5.66 5.04 -26.15
C HIS A 316 -4.17 5.29 -25.92
N PRO A 317 -3.31 4.26 -26.00
CA PRO A 317 -1.87 4.49 -25.94
C PRO A 317 -1.44 5.37 -27.13
N PRO A 318 -0.59 6.39 -26.91
CA PRO A 318 0.07 7.12 -27.98
C PRO A 318 0.93 6.19 -28.84
N GLN A 319 1.32 6.64 -30.04
CA GLN A 319 2.18 5.86 -30.93
C GLN A 319 3.44 5.34 -30.21
N GLY A 320 3.75 4.06 -30.41
CA GLY A 320 4.89 3.37 -29.81
C GLY A 320 4.66 2.87 -28.38
N TRP A 321 3.69 3.41 -27.65
CA TRP A 321 3.31 2.91 -26.32
C TRP A 321 2.39 1.69 -26.46
N ALA A 322 2.52 0.74 -25.54
CA ALA A 322 1.67 -0.45 -25.51
C ALA A 322 0.99 -0.62 -24.16
N VAL A 323 -0.21 -1.21 -24.17
CA VAL A 323 -0.96 -1.59 -22.95
C VAL A 323 -1.23 -3.08 -22.93
N ASP A 324 -1.27 -3.68 -21.75
CA ASP A 324 -1.58 -5.12 -21.61
C ASP A 324 -3.06 -5.42 -21.87
N ARG A 325 -3.94 -4.45 -21.62
CA ARG A 325 -5.38 -4.50 -21.90
C ARG A 325 -5.87 -3.12 -22.34
N GLN A 326 -6.36 -3.03 -23.59
CA GLN A 326 -6.90 -1.79 -24.12
C GLN A 326 -8.35 -1.54 -23.70
N TYR A 327 -9.18 -2.58 -23.78
CA TYR A 327 -10.56 -2.60 -23.32
C TYR A 327 -10.67 -3.41 -22.04
N GLN A 328 -11.43 -2.90 -21.07
CA GLN A 328 -11.58 -3.51 -19.77
C GLN A 328 -13.00 -3.31 -19.26
N THR A 329 -13.65 -4.38 -18.84
CA THR A 329 -14.94 -4.33 -18.15
C THR A 329 -14.71 -4.47 -16.65
N ILE A 330 -15.35 -3.63 -15.85
CA ILE A 330 -15.36 -3.71 -14.39
C ILE A 330 -16.72 -4.27 -13.97
N PRO A 331 -16.77 -5.54 -13.51
CA PRO A 331 -18.03 -6.18 -13.15
C PRO A 331 -18.78 -5.44 -12.05
N SER A 332 -20.09 -5.36 -12.21
CA SER A 332 -21.04 -4.87 -11.22
C SER A 332 -21.39 -5.97 -10.22
N PRO A 333 -21.66 -5.64 -8.94
CA PRO A 333 -22.13 -6.62 -7.99
C PRO A 333 -23.60 -6.93 -8.27
N SER A 334 -24.14 -7.92 -7.57
CA SER A 334 -25.55 -8.31 -7.72
C SER A 334 -26.55 -7.30 -7.16
N GLN A 335 -26.12 -6.32 -6.34
CA GLN A 335 -27.04 -5.30 -5.84
C GLN A 335 -27.44 -4.33 -6.98
N PRO A 336 -28.73 -3.96 -7.13
CA PRO A 336 -29.19 -3.05 -8.21
C PRO A 336 -28.48 -1.70 -8.24
N VAL A 337 -28.22 -1.15 -7.06
CA VAL A 337 -27.50 0.11 -6.89
C VAL A 337 -26.41 -0.03 -5.86
N SER A 338 -25.31 0.70 -6.04
CA SER A 338 -24.20 0.61 -5.12
C SER A 338 -23.29 1.85 -5.17
N ARG A 339 -22.47 2.05 -4.12
CA ARG A 339 -21.63 3.26 -3.94
C ARG A 339 -20.14 2.95 -3.80
N GLU A 340 -19.78 1.67 -3.82
CA GLU A 340 -18.39 1.27 -3.74
C GLU A 340 -17.58 1.79 -4.93
N PRO A 341 -16.27 1.98 -4.74
CA PRO A 341 -15.38 2.41 -5.81
C PRO A 341 -15.27 1.33 -6.88
N ARG A 342 -15.31 1.74 -8.15
CA ARG A 342 -14.91 0.90 -9.28
C ARG A 342 -13.45 1.17 -9.59
N GLN A 343 -12.70 0.16 -9.97
CA GLN A 343 -11.28 0.32 -10.27
C GLN A 343 -10.86 -0.58 -11.43
N VAL A 344 -9.90 -0.08 -12.19
CA VAL A 344 -9.27 -0.81 -13.27
C VAL A 344 -7.76 -0.64 -13.17
N GLU A 345 -7.04 -1.73 -13.44
CA GLU A 345 -5.60 -1.75 -13.38
C GLU A 345 -5.04 -2.45 -14.61
N PHE A 346 -4.03 -1.82 -15.20
CA PHE A 346 -3.39 -2.30 -16.41
C PHE A 346 -1.95 -1.85 -16.47
N GLU A 347 -1.19 -2.50 -17.32
CA GLU A 347 0.24 -2.27 -17.48
C GLU A 347 0.49 -1.51 -18.77
N ILE A 348 1.38 -0.53 -18.71
CA ILE A 348 1.75 0.33 -19.81
C ILE A 348 3.25 0.14 -20.05
N ARG A 349 3.63 -0.25 -21.26
CA ARG A 349 5.03 -0.34 -21.69
C ARG A 349 5.46 0.95 -22.37
N CYS A 350 6.53 1.52 -21.84
CA CYS A 350 7.24 2.66 -22.40
C CYS A 350 8.05 2.20 -23.63
N PRO A 351 8.02 2.95 -24.76
CA PRO A 351 8.88 2.70 -25.92
C PRO A 351 10.37 2.68 -25.54
N GLU A 352 11.18 1.91 -26.28
CA GLU A 352 12.64 1.84 -26.06
C GLU A 352 13.36 3.16 -26.42
N ASP A 353 12.77 3.94 -27.32
CA ASP A 353 13.26 5.23 -27.84
C ASP A 353 12.60 6.45 -27.16
N ALA A 354 11.84 6.22 -26.08
CA ALA A 354 11.11 7.28 -25.39
C ALA A 354 12.05 8.38 -24.86
N ARG A 355 11.69 9.64 -25.12
CA ARG A 355 12.43 10.81 -24.62
C ARG A 355 12.05 11.12 -23.16
N PRO A 356 12.97 11.67 -22.35
CA PRO A 356 12.64 12.11 -21.00
C PRO A 356 11.55 13.18 -21.00
N GLY A 357 10.63 13.11 -20.04
CA GLY A 357 9.50 14.03 -19.93
C GLY A 357 8.24 13.37 -19.40
N THR A 358 7.13 14.09 -19.41
CA THR A 358 5.81 13.53 -19.04
C THR A 358 4.99 13.29 -20.29
N VAL A 359 4.55 12.04 -20.47
CA VAL A 359 3.66 11.62 -21.55
C VAL A 359 2.25 11.42 -21.00
N SER A 360 1.24 11.88 -21.74
CA SER A 360 -0.17 11.65 -21.43
C SER A 360 -0.65 10.41 -22.16
N ILE A 361 -1.27 9.48 -21.43
CA ILE A 361 -1.92 8.28 -21.95
C ILE A 361 -3.43 8.50 -21.80
N PRO A 362 -4.13 8.93 -22.87
CA PRO A 362 -5.56 9.16 -22.81
C PRO A 362 -6.36 7.86 -22.70
N GLY A 363 -7.53 7.95 -22.09
CA GLY A 363 -8.52 6.90 -22.00
C GLY A 363 -9.87 7.48 -21.61
N TYR A 364 -10.89 6.64 -21.51
CA TYR A 364 -12.19 7.03 -21.00
C TYR A 364 -12.93 5.86 -20.38
N ALA A 365 -13.82 6.18 -19.43
CA ALA A 365 -14.78 5.24 -18.90
C ALA A 365 -16.18 5.53 -19.46
N LEU A 366 -16.95 4.47 -19.71
CA LEU A 366 -18.38 4.52 -19.99
C LEU A 366 -19.11 3.82 -18.85
N TYR A 367 -20.13 4.46 -18.29
CA TYR A 367 -20.84 3.91 -17.14
C TYR A 367 -22.27 4.44 -17.02
N TYR A 368 -23.07 3.71 -16.25
CA TYR A 368 -24.40 4.10 -15.83
C TYR A 368 -24.36 4.64 -14.40
N VAL A 369 -24.83 5.87 -14.21
CA VAL A 369 -24.84 6.55 -12.92
C VAL A 369 -26.20 7.20 -12.69
N CYS A 370 -26.71 7.11 -11.47
CA CYS A 370 -27.91 7.84 -11.07
C CYS A 370 -27.56 8.89 -10.02
N GLU A 371 -28.38 9.93 -9.92
CA GLU A 371 -28.36 10.85 -8.78
C GLU A 371 -29.70 10.83 -8.05
N ASP A 372 -29.64 10.77 -6.72
CA ASP A 372 -30.83 10.87 -5.87
C ASP A 372 -31.37 12.31 -5.76
N VAL A 373 -30.74 13.29 -6.41
CA VAL A 373 -31.17 14.69 -6.38
C VAL A 373 -32.33 14.94 -7.35
N ASN A 374 -32.26 14.38 -8.56
CA ASN A 374 -33.30 14.49 -9.57
C ASN A 374 -33.92 13.13 -9.97
N GLY A 375 -33.43 12.02 -9.41
CA GLY A 375 -33.91 10.67 -9.71
C GLY A 375 -33.57 10.18 -11.12
N VAL A 376 -32.60 10.80 -11.80
CA VAL A 376 -32.28 10.49 -13.19
C VAL A 376 -31.06 9.57 -13.27
N CYS A 377 -31.23 8.45 -13.97
CA CYS A 377 -30.14 7.56 -14.36
C CYS A 377 -29.63 7.91 -15.77
N LEU A 378 -28.31 7.95 -15.92
CA LEU A 378 -27.62 8.51 -17.08
C LEU A 378 -26.51 7.58 -17.54
N TYR A 379 -26.43 7.36 -18.85
CA TYR A 379 -25.25 6.79 -19.48
C TYR A 379 -24.25 7.90 -19.81
N ARG A 380 -23.02 7.79 -19.31
CA ARG A 380 -22.03 8.87 -19.37
C ARG A 380 -20.65 8.37 -19.75
N ARG A 381 -19.89 9.28 -20.36
CA ARG A 381 -18.46 9.15 -20.66
C ARG A 381 -17.65 10.01 -19.70
N GLN A 382 -16.58 9.48 -19.14
CA GLN A 382 -15.61 10.24 -18.36
C GLN A 382 -14.23 10.06 -18.99
N ASP A 383 -13.69 11.15 -19.54
CA ASP A 383 -12.33 11.13 -20.06
C ASP A 383 -11.33 11.07 -18.89
N VAL A 384 -10.27 10.29 -19.08
CA VAL A 384 -9.22 10.01 -18.10
C VAL A 384 -7.86 10.23 -18.77
N ILE A 385 -6.99 11.01 -18.11
CA ILE A 385 -5.62 11.25 -18.59
C ILE A 385 -4.64 10.70 -17.56
N LEU A 386 -3.93 9.63 -17.94
CA LEU A 386 -2.82 9.11 -17.15
C LEU A 386 -1.54 9.85 -17.52
N LYS A 387 -0.76 10.28 -16.52
CA LYS A 387 0.54 10.93 -16.73
C LYS A 387 1.65 9.96 -16.37
N VAL A 388 2.45 9.56 -17.35
CA VAL A 388 3.63 8.71 -17.15
C VAL A 388 4.88 9.56 -17.30
N ARG A 389 5.74 9.59 -16.28
CA ARG A 389 7.02 10.31 -16.35
C ARG A 389 8.13 9.37 -16.82
N VAL A 390 8.73 9.70 -17.95
CA VAL A 390 9.92 9.02 -18.50
C VAL A 390 11.16 9.69 -17.92
N ARG A 391 11.99 8.92 -17.21
CA ARG A 391 13.26 9.41 -16.67
C ARG A 391 14.37 9.29 -17.71
N LYS A 392 15.42 10.10 -17.55
CA LYS A 392 16.62 10.01 -18.39
C LYS A 392 17.26 8.62 -18.25
N LYS A 393 17.66 8.02 -19.37
CA LYS A 393 18.48 6.80 -19.35
C LYS A 393 19.78 7.15 -18.59
N PRO A 394 20.18 6.36 -17.57
CA PRO A 394 21.47 6.60 -16.93
C PRO A 394 22.56 6.60 -18.02
N ALA A 395 23.49 7.56 -17.95
CA ALA A 395 24.70 7.46 -18.75
C ALA A 395 25.42 6.19 -18.31
N LEU A 396 25.76 5.33 -19.27
CA LEU A 396 26.48 4.07 -19.04
C LEU A 396 27.86 4.35 -18.44
#